data_AF-A0A957ULF9-F1
#
_entry.id   AF-A0A957ULF9-F1
#
_cell.length_a   1.000
_cell.length_b   1.000
_cell.length_c   1.000
_cell.angle_alpha   90.00
_cell.angle_beta   90.00
_cell.angle_gamma   90.00
#
_symmetry.space_group_name_H-M   'P 1'
#
loop_
_entity.id
_entity.type
_entity.pdbx_description
1 polymer ?
#
loop_
_entity_poly.entity_id
_entity_poly.type
_entity_poly.pdbx_seq_one_letter_code
_entity_poly.pdbx_strand_id
1 'polypeptide(L)'
;MPAKVMLAEVSRIPLPGDNVAIATRRLDAGTLISHGAHEFTLDFTVMEGHRFAIQPIHVGESLLSWNLPFGEAIQEIAPGAYVCNAGMLDALSGRTIDFVLPPQPNFKDKIDTYTLNEASFKPADQVERFTEERTFMGYRRPKGRGVGTRNTIVLLGTTSRTGGFVKQLEARLKELPSHYANIDDIVAVAHTEGGSQSPNNLELLLRTLAGFVIHP
;
A
#
# COMPACT_ATOMS: atom_id res chain seq x y z
N MET A 1 -26.47 25.74 -9.18
CA MET A 1 -25.78 25.31 -10.43
C MET A 1 -24.76 24.26 -10.03
N PRO A 2 -24.59 23.15 -10.77
CA PRO A 2 -23.52 22.21 -10.47
C PRO A 2 -22.16 22.92 -10.49
N ALA A 3 -21.30 22.60 -9.52
CA ALA A 3 -19.97 23.18 -9.44
C ALA A 3 -19.16 22.72 -10.66
N LYS A 4 -18.58 23.67 -11.40
CA LYS A 4 -17.56 23.39 -12.41
C LYS A 4 -16.20 23.32 -11.73
N VAL A 5 -15.47 22.24 -11.92
CA VAL A 5 -14.14 22.02 -11.33
C VAL A 5 -13.16 21.50 -12.36
N MET A 6 -11.88 21.81 -12.19
CA MET A 6 -10.82 21.28 -13.05
C MET A 6 -10.49 19.84 -12.64
N LEU A 7 -10.34 18.94 -13.62
CA LEU A 7 -10.01 17.53 -13.36
C LEU A 7 -8.79 17.37 -12.42
N ALA A 8 -7.73 18.15 -12.66
CA ALA A 8 -6.48 18.10 -11.91
C ALA A 8 -6.61 18.54 -10.43
N GLU A 9 -7.67 19.26 -10.06
CA GLU A 9 -7.91 19.67 -8.67
C GLU A 9 -8.58 18.57 -7.85
N VAL A 10 -9.29 17.65 -8.51
CA VAL A 10 -10.22 16.72 -7.86
C VAL A 10 -9.95 15.25 -8.15
N SER A 11 -8.97 14.96 -9.01
CA SER A 11 -8.64 13.59 -9.40
C SER A 11 -7.21 13.43 -9.89
N ARG A 12 -6.76 12.19 -10.04
CA ARG A 12 -5.45 11.82 -10.60
C ARG A 12 -5.61 10.84 -11.76
N ILE A 13 -4.91 11.13 -12.84
CA ILE A 13 -4.64 10.19 -13.95
C ILE A 13 -3.19 9.73 -13.74
N PRO A 14 -2.94 8.43 -13.45
CA PRO A 14 -1.59 7.96 -13.15
C PRO A 14 -0.58 8.17 -14.28
N LEU A 15 -0.93 7.80 -15.52
CA LEU A 15 -0.08 8.00 -16.70
C LEU A 15 -0.84 8.60 -17.89
N PRO A 16 -0.15 9.33 -18.79
CA PRO A 16 -0.69 9.65 -20.10
C PRO A 16 -1.04 8.35 -20.85
N GLY A 17 -2.33 8.18 -21.16
CA GLY A 17 -2.88 6.98 -21.79
C GLY A 17 -3.98 6.29 -20.97
N ASP A 18 -4.04 6.55 -19.66
CA ASP A 18 -5.13 6.05 -18.82
C ASP A 18 -6.46 6.70 -19.20
N ASN A 19 -7.54 5.90 -19.20
CA ASN A 19 -8.88 6.31 -19.65
C ASN A 19 -9.89 6.52 -18.49
N VAL A 20 -9.41 6.37 -17.25
CA VAL A 20 -10.17 6.64 -16.03
C VAL A 20 -9.33 7.49 -15.08
N ALA A 21 -9.99 8.32 -14.27
CA ALA A 21 -9.35 9.12 -13.23
C ALA A 21 -9.78 8.64 -11.84
N ILE A 22 -8.88 8.74 -10.86
CA ILE A 22 -9.14 8.41 -9.45
C ILE A 22 -9.53 9.70 -8.72
N ALA A 23 -10.71 9.76 -8.12
CA ALA A 23 -11.15 10.92 -7.35
C ALA A 23 -10.32 11.09 -6.07
N THR A 24 -9.87 12.30 -5.77
CA THR A 24 -9.10 12.64 -4.55
C THR A 24 -9.97 13.17 -3.41
N ARG A 25 -11.28 13.23 -3.61
CA ARG A 25 -12.31 13.59 -2.65
C ARG A 25 -13.67 13.11 -3.18
N ARG A 26 -14.72 13.18 -2.36
CA ARG A 26 -16.10 13.00 -2.84
C ARG A 26 -16.46 14.06 -3.90
N LEU A 27 -17.06 13.61 -4.99
CA LEU A 27 -17.61 14.44 -6.07
C LEU A 27 -19.07 14.08 -6.26
N ASP A 28 -19.97 15.03 -6.04
CA ASP A 28 -21.40 14.75 -6.12
C ASP A 28 -21.86 14.58 -7.58
N ALA A 29 -22.91 13.77 -7.77
CA ALA A 29 -23.57 13.62 -9.05
C ALA A 29 -23.93 14.99 -9.65
N GLY A 30 -23.76 15.13 -10.97
CA GLY A 30 -23.99 16.39 -11.67
C GLY A 30 -22.80 17.36 -11.65
N THR A 31 -21.71 17.08 -10.92
CA THR A 31 -20.49 17.92 -10.98
C THR A 31 -19.96 17.99 -12.41
N LEU A 32 -19.69 19.21 -12.89
CA LEU A 32 -19.12 19.44 -14.22
C LEU A 32 -17.59 19.44 -14.14
N ILE A 33 -16.96 18.48 -14.80
CA ILE A 33 -15.51 18.32 -14.85
C ILE A 33 -14.98 18.92 -16.15
N SER A 34 -14.00 19.81 -16.04
CA SER A 34 -13.24 20.33 -17.18
C SER A 34 -11.88 19.64 -17.28
N HIS A 35 -11.59 19.07 -18.46
CA HIS A 35 -10.36 18.38 -18.79
C HIS A 35 -9.80 18.90 -20.12
N GLY A 36 -8.96 19.94 -20.04
CA GLY A 36 -8.46 20.62 -21.23
C GLY A 36 -9.60 21.29 -22.00
N ALA A 37 -9.79 20.91 -23.27
CA ALA A 37 -10.89 21.40 -24.11
C ALA A 37 -12.19 20.59 -23.94
N HIS A 38 -12.18 19.50 -23.18
CA HIS A 38 -13.34 18.64 -22.99
C HIS A 38 -14.04 18.93 -21.66
N GLU A 39 -15.35 18.80 -21.65
CA GLU A 39 -16.18 18.91 -20.46
C GLU A 39 -17.15 17.73 -20.40
N PHE A 40 -17.34 17.20 -19.20
CA PHE A 40 -18.29 16.12 -18.96
C PHE A 40 -18.84 16.19 -17.54
N THR A 41 -20.01 15.61 -17.34
CA THR A 41 -20.75 15.66 -16.07
C THR A 41 -20.72 14.29 -15.41
N LEU A 42 -20.50 14.24 -14.10
CA LEU A 42 -20.60 12.98 -13.36
C LEU A 42 -22.05 12.49 -13.30
N ASP A 43 -22.28 11.23 -13.66
CA ASP A 43 -23.60 10.60 -13.65
C ASP A 43 -24.07 10.22 -12.24
N PHE A 44 -23.12 9.83 -11.38
CA PHE A 44 -23.33 9.47 -9.98
C PHE A 44 -22.34 10.19 -9.07
N THR A 45 -22.61 10.16 -7.77
CA THR A 45 -21.65 10.61 -6.76
C THR A 45 -20.48 9.64 -6.71
N VAL A 46 -19.27 10.14 -6.96
CA VAL A 46 -18.03 9.37 -6.93
C VAL A 46 -17.32 9.60 -5.60
N MET A 47 -17.06 8.54 -4.85
CA MET A 47 -16.32 8.62 -3.58
C MET A 47 -14.83 8.86 -3.79
N GLU A 48 -14.15 9.36 -2.76
CA GLU A 48 -12.69 9.41 -2.73
C GLU A 48 -12.09 8.01 -2.96
N GLY A 49 -11.05 7.92 -3.80
CA GLY A 49 -10.41 6.67 -4.19
C GLY A 49 -11.14 5.87 -5.27
N HIS A 50 -12.39 6.21 -5.59
CA HIS A 50 -13.14 5.59 -6.69
C HIS A 50 -12.84 6.26 -8.03
N ARG A 51 -13.24 5.60 -9.11
CA ARG A 51 -12.87 5.98 -10.49
C ARG A 51 -14.07 6.39 -11.33
N PHE A 52 -13.82 7.29 -12.27
CA PHE A 52 -14.77 7.65 -13.32
C PHE A 52 -14.05 7.75 -14.67
N ALA A 53 -14.75 7.50 -15.76
CA ALA A 53 -14.18 7.59 -17.10
C ALA A 53 -13.92 9.05 -17.51
N ILE A 54 -12.81 9.31 -18.20
CA ILE A 54 -12.46 10.66 -18.70
C ILE A 54 -12.60 10.79 -20.22
N GLN A 55 -12.89 9.68 -20.89
CA GLN A 55 -13.14 9.55 -22.32
C GLN A 55 -14.11 8.38 -22.56
N PRO A 56 -14.69 8.23 -23.76
CA PRO A 56 -15.50 7.06 -24.08
C PRO A 56 -14.70 5.76 -23.94
N ILE A 57 -15.33 4.71 -23.41
CA ILE A 57 -14.79 3.35 -23.36
C ILE A 57 -15.88 2.41 -23.88
N HIS A 58 -15.59 1.73 -24.99
CA HIS A 58 -16.53 0.85 -25.68
C HIS A 58 -16.57 -0.54 -25.07
N VAL A 59 -17.63 -1.30 -25.34
CA VAL A 59 -17.76 -2.69 -24.88
C VAL A 59 -16.54 -3.52 -25.31
N GLY A 60 -15.94 -4.24 -24.37
CA GLY A 60 -14.75 -5.07 -24.59
C GLY A 60 -13.43 -4.30 -24.52
N GLU A 61 -13.43 -2.97 -24.45
CA GLU A 61 -12.22 -2.19 -24.26
C GLU A 61 -11.71 -2.28 -22.82
N SER A 62 -10.40 -2.10 -22.67
CA SER A 62 -9.75 -2.16 -21.36
C SER A 62 -9.90 -0.84 -20.62
N LEU A 63 -10.21 -0.92 -19.33
CA LEU A 63 -10.05 0.18 -18.40
C LEU A 63 -8.60 0.18 -17.90
N LEU A 64 -7.93 1.32 -18.02
CA LEU A 64 -6.49 1.44 -17.84
C LEU A 64 -6.14 2.26 -16.60
N SER A 65 -5.16 1.79 -15.85
CA SER A 65 -4.51 2.53 -14.77
C SER A 65 -3.02 2.21 -14.80
N TRP A 66 -2.14 3.22 -14.79
CA TRP A 66 -0.71 3.06 -15.10
C TRP A 66 -0.45 2.43 -16.48
N ASN A 67 -1.29 2.74 -17.48
CA ASN A 67 -1.31 2.14 -18.81
C ASN A 67 -1.45 0.61 -18.80
N LEU A 68 -1.94 0.03 -17.70
CA LEU A 68 -2.18 -1.40 -17.56
C LEU A 68 -3.68 -1.66 -17.43
N PRO A 69 -4.20 -2.70 -18.11
CA PRO A 69 -5.58 -3.10 -17.97
C PRO A 69 -5.82 -3.63 -16.55
N PHE A 70 -6.86 -3.11 -15.89
CA PHE A 70 -7.38 -3.68 -14.64
C PHE A 70 -8.81 -4.22 -14.79
N GLY A 71 -9.47 -3.88 -15.90
CA GLY A 71 -10.85 -4.25 -16.17
C GLY A 71 -11.17 -4.21 -17.65
N GLU A 72 -12.28 -4.85 -18.02
CA GLU A 72 -12.84 -4.83 -19.36
C GLU A 72 -14.28 -4.32 -19.30
N ALA A 73 -14.62 -3.34 -20.12
CA ALA A 73 -15.95 -2.77 -20.18
C ALA A 73 -16.97 -3.82 -20.66
N ILE A 74 -18.10 -3.93 -19.97
CA ILE A 74 -19.20 -4.84 -20.33
C ILE A 74 -20.42 -4.10 -20.90
N GLN A 75 -20.35 -2.78 -20.93
CA GLN A 75 -21.31 -1.85 -21.55
C GLN A 75 -20.54 -0.59 -22.00
N GLU A 76 -21.19 0.25 -22.80
CA GLU A 76 -20.63 1.57 -23.15
C GLU A 76 -20.45 2.44 -21.88
N ILE A 77 -19.28 3.05 -21.73
CA ILE A 77 -18.95 3.93 -20.61
C ILE A 77 -18.65 5.33 -21.16
N ALA A 78 -19.54 6.28 -20.89
CA ALA A 78 -19.36 7.67 -21.29
C ALA A 78 -18.38 8.42 -20.38
N PRO A 79 -17.73 9.50 -20.86
CA PRO A 79 -16.99 10.40 -19.98
C PRO A 79 -17.85 10.88 -18.81
N GLY A 80 -17.31 10.85 -17.60
CA GLY A 80 -18.00 11.17 -16.36
C GLY A 80 -18.70 9.99 -15.70
N ALA A 81 -18.83 8.85 -16.37
CA ALA A 81 -19.49 7.68 -15.80
C ALA A 81 -18.69 7.08 -14.63
N TYR A 82 -19.36 6.80 -13.52
CA TYR A 82 -18.78 6.08 -12.38
C TYR A 82 -18.45 4.64 -12.78
N VAL A 83 -17.16 4.32 -12.81
CA VAL A 83 -16.63 2.98 -13.11
C VAL A 83 -16.85 2.05 -11.90
N CYS A 84 -17.61 0.97 -12.10
CA CYS A 84 -18.02 0.03 -11.06
C CYS A 84 -18.07 -1.42 -11.56
N ASN A 85 -17.53 -2.35 -10.78
CA ASN A 85 -17.65 -3.80 -11.01
C ASN A 85 -18.66 -4.41 -10.03
N ALA A 86 -18.98 -5.69 -10.22
CA ALA A 86 -19.96 -6.39 -9.39
C ALA A 86 -19.55 -6.45 -7.91
N GLY A 87 -18.27 -6.73 -7.62
CA GLY A 87 -17.77 -6.83 -6.24
C GLY A 87 -17.82 -5.50 -5.48
N MET A 88 -17.54 -4.38 -6.15
CA MET A 88 -17.67 -3.04 -5.56
C MET A 88 -19.13 -2.74 -5.21
N LEU A 89 -20.05 -3.00 -6.12
CA LEU A 89 -21.48 -2.74 -5.89
C LEU A 89 -22.03 -3.60 -4.75
N ASP A 90 -21.68 -4.89 -4.70
CA ASP A 90 -22.07 -5.79 -3.60
C ASP A 90 -21.53 -5.29 -2.24
N ALA A 91 -20.24 -4.98 -2.16
CA ALA A 91 -19.59 -4.51 -0.93
C ALA A 91 -20.13 -3.16 -0.43
N LEU A 92 -20.63 -2.31 -1.32
CA LEU A 92 -21.22 -1.01 -0.97
C LEU A 92 -22.72 -1.11 -0.68
N SER A 93 -23.44 -2.08 -1.25
CA SER A 93 -24.88 -2.27 -1.02
C SER A 93 -25.22 -2.55 0.45
N GLY A 94 -24.30 -3.17 1.20
CA GLY A 94 -24.43 -3.42 2.64
C GLY A 94 -24.10 -2.22 3.54
N ARG A 95 -23.81 -1.04 2.98
CA ARG A 95 -23.39 0.15 3.74
C ARG A 95 -24.45 1.24 3.72
N THR A 96 -24.52 2.01 4.80
CA THR A 96 -25.35 3.23 4.85
C THR A 96 -24.63 4.34 4.08
N ILE A 97 -25.14 4.65 2.89
CA ILE A 97 -24.67 5.74 2.02
C ILE A 97 -25.82 6.72 1.76
N ASP A 98 -25.49 8.00 1.65
CA ASP A 98 -26.44 9.11 1.46
C ASP A 98 -26.63 9.49 -0.02
N PHE A 99 -26.20 8.64 -0.95
CA PHE A 99 -26.30 8.84 -2.39
C PHE A 99 -26.63 7.52 -3.12
N VAL A 100 -27.01 7.63 -4.38
CA VAL A 100 -27.41 6.51 -5.23
C VAL A 100 -26.19 5.91 -5.92
N LEU A 101 -26.06 4.59 -5.86
CA LEU A 101 -25.05 3.84 -6.63
C LEU A 101 -25.55 3.52 -8.04
N PRO A 102 -24.63 3.31 -9.01
CA PRO A 102 -24.97 2.70 -10.28
C PRO A 102 -25.73 1.37 -10.06
N PRO A 103 -26.85 1.13 -10.77
CA PRO A 103 -27.70 -0.04 -10.53
C PRO A 103 -27.09 -1.34 -11.08
N GLN A 104 -26.11 -1.25 -11.97
CA GLN A 104 -25.46 -2.38 -12.63
C GLN A 104 -23.96 -2.09 -12.79
N PRO A 105 -23.10 -3.13 -12.76
CA PRO A 105 -21.69 -2.96 -13.06
C PRO A 105 -21.49 -2.58 -14.52
N ASN A 106 -20.45 -1.79 -14.81
CA ASN A 106 -20.09 -1.38 -16.16
C ASN A 106 -18.76 -1.96 -16.65
N PHE A 107 -18.00 -2.60 -15.77
CA PHE A 107 -16.83 -3.41 -16.14
C PHE A 107 -16.75 -4.70 -15.33
N LYS A 108 -15.97 -5.66 -15.83
CA LYS A 108 -15.55 -6.87 -15.11
C LYS A 108 -14.04 -6.82 -14.88
N ASP A 109 -13.58 -7.39 -13.77
CA ASP A 109 -12.15 -7.45 -13.47
C ASP A 109 -11.40 -8.24 -14.54
N LYS A 110 -10.29 -7.68 -15.00
CA LYS A 110 -9.38 -8.31 -15.97
C LYS A 110 -7.96 -7.96 -15.57
N ILE A 111 -7.28 -8.94 -15.01
CA ILE A 111 -5.87 -8.85 -14.66
C ILE A 111 -5.15 -9.84 -15.56
N ASP A 112 -4.40 -9.33 -16.53
CA ASP A 112 -3.62 -10.17 -17.40
C ASP A 112 -2.48 -10.81 -16.59
N THR A 113 -2.41 -12.15 -16.61
CA THR A 113 -1.33 -12.87 -15.95
C THR A 113 -0.02 -12.58 -16.68
N TYR A 114 0.86 -11.83 -16.03
CA TYR A 114 2.20 -11.62 -16.56
C TYR A 114 2.98 -12.93 -16.56
N THR A 115 3.41 -13.36 -17.74
CA THR A 115 4.34 -14.48 -17.90
C THR A 115 5.67 -13.93 -18.37
N LEU A 116 6.72 -14.10 -17.55
CA LEU A 116 8.06 -13.68 -17.91
C LEU A 116 8.55 -14.50 -19.10
N ASN A 117 8.78 -13.84 -20.24
CA ASN A 117 9.50 -14.45 -21.35
C ASN A 117 10.99 -14.15 -21.16
N GLU A 118 11.74 -15.11 -20.62
CA GLU A 118 13.18 -14.99 -20.39
C GLU A 118 13.96 -14.70 -21.66
N ALA A 119 13.52 -15.20 -22.82
CA ALA A 119 14.18 -14.97 -24.10
C ALA A 119 14.03 -13.53 -24.62
N SER A 120 13.00 -12.80 -24.17
CA SER A 120 12.78 -11.39 -24.53
C SER A 120 12.96 -10.43 -23.36
N PHE A 121 13.35 -10.92 -22.18
CA PHE A 121 13.61 -10.07 -21.02
C PHE A 121 14.80 -9.15 -21.31
N LYS A 122 14.59 -7.86 -21.14
CA LYS A 122 15.65 -6.84 -21.18
C LYS A 122 15.67 -6.16 -19.82
N PRO A 123 16.75 -6.32 -19.03
CA PRO A 123 16.87 -5.56 -17.79
C PRO A 123 16.83 -4.07 -18.11
N ALA A 124 16.23 -3.28 -17.21
CA ALA A 124 16.29 -1.84 -17.32
C ALA A 124 17.75 -1.36 -17.23
N ASP A 125 18.04 -0.22 -17.85
CA ASP A 125 19.35 0.41 -17.72
C ASP A 125 19.64 0.66 -16.24
N GLN A 126 20.79 0.18 -15.79
CA GLN A 126 21.19 0.36 -14.41
C GLN A 126 21.41 1.86 -14.16
N VAL A 127 20.64 2.42 -13.22
CA VAL A 127 20.81 3.81 -12.81
C VAL A 127 22.25 4.09 -12.38
N GLU A 128 22.77 5.24 -12.78
CA GLU A 128 24.12 5.65 -12.40
C GLU A 128 24.25 5.68 -10.88
N ARG A 129 25.38 5.20 -10.38
CA ARG A 129 25.68 5.32 -8.95
C ARG A 129 25.87 6.80 -8.64
N PHE A 130 25.29 7.25 -7.52
CA PHE A 130 25.61 8.56 -6.98
C PHE A 130 27.13 8.69 -6.80
N THR A 131 27.70 9.78 -7.32
CA THR A 131 29.14 10.06 -7.23
C THR A 131 29.58 10.44 -5.82
N GLU A 132 28.64 10.92 -5.01
CA GLU A 132 28.87 11.32 -3.63
C GLU A 132 28.35 10.24 -2.66
N GLU A 133 29.26 9.65 -1.89
CA GLU A 133 28.90 8.76 -0.79
C GLU A 133 28.28 9.57 0.37
N ARG A 134 26.99 9.35 0.64
CA ARG A 134 26.34 9.92 1.82
C ARG A 134 26.73 9.11 3.06
N THR A 135 26.98 9.80 4.16
CA THR A 135 27.31 9.18 5.45
C THR A 135 26.23 9.47 6.48
N PHE A 136 26.17 8.67 7.54
CA PHE A 136 25.33 8.92 8.71
C PHE A 136 26.08 8.54 9.99
N MET A 137 25.75 9.20 11.10
CA MET A 137 26.27 8.84 12.41
C MET A 137 25.55 7.58 12.90
N GLY A 138 26.30 6.50 13.12
CA GLY A 138 25.73 5.23 13.54
C GLY A 138 26.62 4.43 14.48
N TYR A 139 26.03 3.43 15.12
CA TYR A 139 26.70 2.58 16.10
C TYR A 139 27.32 1.37 15.41
N ARG A 140 28.64 1.45 15.15
CA ARG A 140 29.39 0.34 14.52
C ARG A 140 29.35 -0.90 15.39
N ARG A 141 28.98 -2.04 14.81
CA ARG A 141 28.97 -3.34 15.49
C ARG A 141 30.20 -4.17 15.12
N PRO A 142 30.76 -4.93 16.07
CA PRO A 142 31.94 -5.75 15.81
C PRO A 142 31.63 -6.89 14.83
N LYS A 143 32.70 -7.51 14.30
CA LYS A 143 32.64 -8.72 13.45
C LYS A 143 31.79 -8.56 12.18
N GLY A 144 31.78 -7.37 11.59
CA GLY A 144 31.08 -7.13 10.32
C GLY A 144 29.55 -7.14 10.42
N ARG A 145 28.99 -7.12 11.64
CA ARG A 145 27.54 -7.13 11.85
C ARG A 145 26.83 -5.90 11.26
N GLY A 146 27.55 -4.81 10.98
CA GLY A 146 27.03 -3.61 10.33
C GLY A 146 27.05 -2.40 11.26
N VAL A 147 26.21 -1.41 10.96
CA VAL A 147 26.10 -0.15 11.71
C VAL A 147 24.63 0.08 12.05
N GLY A 148 24.31 0.12 13.35
CA GLY A 148 22.95 0.38 13.83
C GLY A 148 22.63 1.88 13.86
N THR A 149 21.36 2.24 13.65
CA THR A 149 20.85 3.61 13.79
C THR A 149 20.41 3.93 15.22
N ARG A 150 20.36 2.91 16.09
CA ARG A 150 20.02 3.00 17.52
C ARG A 150 20.95 2.13 18.36
N ASN A 151 21.12 2.46 19.63
CA ASN A 151 21.82 1.70 20.64
C ASN A 151 20.84 1.20 21.71
N THR A 152 20.07 0.19 21.33
CA THR A 152 19.05 -0.44 22.17
C THR A 152 19.58 -1.71 22.82
N ILE A 153 19.21 -1.94 24.08
CA ILE A 153 19.43 -3.22 24.76
C ILE A 153 18.20 -4.09 24.55
N VAL A 154 18.41 -5.32 24.06
CA VAL A 154 17.31 -6.27 23.82
C VAL A 154 17.23 -7.28 24.97
N LEU A 155 16.05 -7.40 25.56
CA LEU A 155 15.67 -8.45 26.50
C LEU A 155 14.98 -9.57 25.72
N LEU A 156 15.76 -10.57 25.31
CA LEU A 156 15.27 -11.66 24.46
C LEU A 156 14.69 -12.80 25.29
N GLY A 157 13.39 -13.06 25.13
CA GLY A 157 12.80 -14.31 25.59
C GLY A 157 13.26 -15.43 24.65
N THR A 158 13.96 -16.45 25.17
CA THR A 158 14.47 -17.58 24.36
C THR A 158 13.44 -18.69 24.19
N THR A 159 12.36 -18.66 24.98
CA THR A 159 11.19 -19.54 24.88
C THR A 159 9.92 -18.76 25.20
N SER A 160 8.76 -19.26 24.77
CA SER A 160 7.48 -18.65 25.13
C SER A 160 7.22 -18.54 26.62
N ARG A 161 7.81 -19.44 27.43
CA ARG A 161 7.71 -19.41 28.90
C ARG A 161 8.41 -18.20 29.52
N THR A 162 9.41 -17.64 28.84
CA THR A 162 10.16 -16.46 29.29
C THR A 162 9.57 -15.12 28.81
N GLY A 163 8.56 -15.16 27.93
CA GLY A 163 7.97 -13.96 27.34
C GLY A 163 7.37 -13.00 28.39
N GLY A 164 6.68 -13.53 29.40
CA GLY A 164 6.14 -12.71 30.50
C GLY A 164 7.23 -12.04 31.34
N PHE A 165 8.34 -12.75 31.58
CA PHE A 165 9.46 -12.22 32.34
C PHE A 165 10.13 -11.05 31.63
N VAL A 166 10.48 -11.18 30.35
CA VAL A 166 11.18 -10.10 29.62
C VAL A 166 10.31 -8.85 29.48
N LYS A 167 8.99 -9.00 29.31
CA LYS A 167 8.04 -7.87 29.30
C LYS A 167 7.97 -7.15 30.64
N GLN A 168 7.90 -7.90 31.74
CA GLN A 168 7.93 -7.29 33.07
C GLN A 168 9.27 -6.60 33.36
N LEU A 169 10.37 -7.16 32.86
CA LEU A 169 11.70 -6.58 33.03
C LEU A 169 11.83 -5.26 32.25
N GLU A 170 11.41 -5.23 30.98
CA GLU A 170 11.31 -3.99 30.19
C GLU A 170 10.49 -2.93 30.94
N ALA A 171 9.27 -3.27 31.41
CA ALA A 171 8.43 -2.33 32.14
C ALA A 171 9.09 -1.76 33.40
N ARG A 172 9.88 -2.58 34.12
CA ARG A 172 10.65 -2.13 35.30
C ARG A 172 11.83 -1.24 34.94
N LEU A 173 12.42 -1.43 33.77
CA LEU A 173 13.60 -0.71 33.31
C LEU A 173 13.28 0.48 32.41
N LYS A 174 12.00 0.77 32.14
CA LYS A 174 11.54 1.78 31.20
C LYS A 174 12.18 3.16 31.37
N GLU A 175 12.40 3.60 32.61
CA GLU A 175 12.97 4.92 32.89
C GLU A 175 14.51 4.90 32.90
N LEU A 176 15.14 3.72 32.91
CA LEU A 176 16.58 3.57 33.02
C LEU A 176 17.37 4.20 31.87
N PRO A 177 16.96 4.10 30.59
CA PRO A 177 17.65 4.75 29.47
C PRO A 177 17.84 6.26 29.67
N SER A 178 16.90 6.95 30.33
CA SER A 178 17.01 8.40 30.59
C SER A 178 18.24 8.79 31.43
N HIS A 179 18.80 7.84 32.17
CA HIS A 179 20.02 8.02 32.97
C HIS A 179 21.32 7.78 32.19
N TYR A 180 21.24 7.30 30.94
CA TYR A 180 22.40 6.96 30.11
C TYR A 180 22.29 7.59 28.72
N ALA A 181 23.10 8.61 28.46
CA ALA A 181 23.08 9.36 27.19
C ALA A 181 23.38 8.49 25.95
N ASN A 182 23.95 7.31 26.12
CA ASN A 182 24.34 6.39 25.05
C ASN A 182 23.40 5.19 24.89
N ILE A 183 22.30 5.10 25.62
CA ILE A 183 21.31 4.02 25.50
C ILE A 183 20.00 4.64 25.01
N ASP A 184 19.55 4.21 23.83
CA ASP A 184 18.30 4.73 23.28
C ASP A 184 17.08 4.09 23.97
N ASP A 185 17.14 2.78 24.25
CA ASP A 185 16.04 2.06 24.86
C ASP A 185 16.45 0.69 25.43
N ILE A 186 15.57 0.07 26.22
CA ILE A 186 15.64 -1.33 26.66
C ILE A 186 14.31 -2.00 26.27
N VAL A 187 14.35 -2.89 25.28
CA VAL A 187 13.13 -3.45 24.67
C VAL A 187 13.01 -4.95 24.85
N ALA A 188 11.80 -5.45 25.11
CA ALA A 188 11.52 -6.87 25.19
C ALA A 188 11.18 -7.48 23.82
N VAL A 189 11.89 -8.55 23.47
CA VAL A 189 11.52 -9.41 22.33
C VAL A 189 10.94 -10.70 22.91
N ALA A 190 9.61 -10.76 22.96
CA ALA A 190 8.84 -11.90 23.44
C ALA A 190 8.10 -12.59 22.29
N HIS A 191 7.98 -13.91 22.35
CA HIS A 191 7.29 -14.74 21.36
C HIS A 191 6.45 -15.83 22.02
N THR A 192 5.60 -16.51 21.24
CA THR A 192 4.65 -17.53 21.74
C THR A 192 5.08 -18.98 21.45
N GLU A 193 6.18 -19.19 20.74
CA GLU A 193 6.68 -20.51 20.34
C GLU A 193 7.83 -21.04 21.23
N GLY A 194 8.25 -22.30 21.05
CA GLY A 194 9.46 -22.85 21.68
C GLY A 194 9.34 -23.21 23.16
N GLY A 195 8.11 -23.31 23.69
CA GLY A 195 7.83 -23.72 25.08
C GLY A 195 7.48 -25.21 25.27
N SER A 196 7.41 -25.99 24.19
CA SER A 196 7.12 -27.42 24.16
C SER A 196 8.35 -28.23 23.73
N GLN A 197 8.36 -29.54 23.97
CA GLN A 197 9.45 -30.42 23.52
C GLN A 197 9.52 -30.57 21.99
N SER A 198 8.39 -30.41 21.30
CA SER A 198 8.28 -30.45 19.84
C SER A 198 7.64 -29.16 19.32
N PRO A 199 8.43 -28.09 19.12
CA PRO A 199 7.91 -26.83 18.60
C PRO A 199 7.47 -26.96 17.14
N ASN A 200 6.31 -26.41 16.80
CA ASN A 200 5.68 -26.53 15.47
C ASN A 200 6.56 -25.96 14.33
N ASN A 201 7.33 -24.91 14.63
CA ASN A 201 8.06 -24.12 13.64
C ASN A 201 9.50 -23.81 14.11
N LEU A 202 10.21 -24.82 14.65
CA LEU A 202 11.52 -24.61 15.29
C LEU A 202 12.51 -23.82 14.42
N GLU A 203 12.63 -24.19 13.15
CA GLU A 203 13.57 -23.53 12.23
C GLU A 203 13.22 -22.05 12.02
N LEU A 204 11.94 -21.74 11.79
CA LEU A 204 11.47 -20.36 11.63
C LEU A 204 11.67 -19.55 12.91
N LEU A 205 11.43 -20.16 14.07
CA LEU A 205 11.66 -19.52 15.36
C LEU A 205 13.14 -19.19 15.55
N LEU A 206 14.03 -20.18 15.39
CA LEU A 206 15.47 -19.98 15.56
C LEU A 206 16.02 -18.95 14.57
N ARG A 207 15.59 -19.00 13.30
CA ARG A 207 15.97 -18.01 12.29
C ARG A 207 15.54 -16.59 12.68
N THR A 208 14.33 -16.45 13.21
CA THR A 208 13.79 -15.15 13.66
C THR A 208 14.56 -14.62 14.88
N LEU A 209 14.77 -15.45 15.90
CA LEU A 209 15.51 -15.05 17.11
C LEU A 209 16.98 -14.74 16.79
N ALA A 210 17.62 -15.53 15.93
CA ALA A 210 18.97 -15.24 15.45
C ALA A 210 19.02 -13.87 14.76
N GLY A 211 18.02 -13.54 13.94
CA GLY A 211 17.86 -12.22 13.32
C GLY A 211 17.83 -11.08 14.33
N PHE A 212 17.07 -11.21 15.42
CA PHE A 212 17.06 -10.23 16.51
C PHE A 212 18.42 -10.08 17.20
N VAL A 213 19.14 -11.18 17.43
CA VAL A 213 20.47 -11.15 18.08
C VAL A 213 21.52 -10.48 17.20
N ILE A 214 21.46 -10.70 15.88
CA ILE A 214 22.44 -10.15 14.94
C ILE A 214 22.01 -8.82 14.32
N HIS A 215 20.83 -8.29 14.67
CA HIS A 215 20.39 -6.98 14.21
C HIS A 215 21.38 -5.89 14.65
N PRO A 216 21.87 -5.01 13.74
CA PRO A 216 22.81 -3.93 14.08
C PRO A 216 22.24 -2.92 15.07
#